data_AF-A0A3B8UN12-F1
#
_entry.id   AF-A0A3B8UN12-F1
#
_cell.length_a   1.000
_cell.length_b   1.000
_cell.length_c   1.000
_cell.angle_alpha   90.00
_cell.angle_beta   90.00
_cell.angle_gamma   90.00
#
_symmetry.space_group_name_H-M   'P 1'
#
loop_
_entity.id
_entity.type
_entity.pdbx_description
1 polymer ?
#
loop_
_entity_poly.entity_id
_entity_poly.type
_entity_poly.pdbx_seq_one_letter_code
_entity_poly.pdbx_strand_id
1 'polypeptide(L)'
;VYSKASHAIMVDYYNSFIYTKISAGLPELLLRGILCNFLVCMAVLVGTKLKSESGKLIIMFCIIMSFVVAGFEHCIANMSTFSIGYMLLGNIGTVAVIKSMIVVTIGNILGGAVLLGVPVQVMKAEH
;
A
#
# COMPACT_ATOMS: atom_id res chain seq x y z
N VAL A 1 1.56 -1.87 -33.60
CA VAL A 1 2.15 -1.60 -32.25
C VAL A 1 3.29 -0.56 -32.37
N TYR A 2 3.02 0.58 -33.00
CA TYR A 2 4.02 1.62 -33.35
C TYR A 2 3.68 3.02 -32.82
N SER A 3 2.57 3.17 -32.09
CA SER A 3 2.23 4.46 -31.50
C SER A 3 2.92 4.58 -30.13
N LYS A 4 4.02 5.33 -30.06
CA LYS A 4 4.65 5.73 -28.79
C LYS A 4 3.73 6.57 -27.89
N ALA A 5 2.50 6.88 -28.34
CA ALA A 5 1.51 7.62 -27.57
C ALA A 5 1.12 6.91 -26.27
N SER A 6 0.96 5.58 -26.28
CA SER A 6 0.65 4.84 -25.03
C SER A 6 1.79 4.91 -24.02
N HIS A 7 3.04 4.84 -24.49
CA HIS A 7 4.21 5.00 -23.64
C HIS A 7 4.33 6.42 -23.08
N ALA A 8 4.09 7.45 -23.89
CA ALA A 8 4.10 8.84 -23.45
C ALA A 8 3.06 9.10 -22.34
N ILE A 9 1.82 8.63 -22.52
CA ILE A 9 0.76 8.75 -21.51
C ILE A 9 1.14 8.07 -20.20
N MET A 10 1.76 6.88 -20.27
CA MET A 10 2.22 6.16 -19.07
C MET A 10 3.35 6.90 -18.35
N VAL A 11 4.29 7.47 -19.09
CA VAL A 11 5.38 8.30 -18.52
C VAL A 11 4.81 9.51 -17.81
N ASP A 12 3.87 10.23 -18.44
CA ASP A 12 3.24 11.41 -17.85
C ASP A 12 2.44 11.06 -16.59
N TYR A 13 1.69 9.95 -16.63
CA TYR A 13 0.97 9.44 -15.47
C TYR A 13 1.92 9.11 -14.31
N TYR A 14 3.01 8.39 -14.57
CA TYR A 14 3.97 8.04 -13.52
C TYR A 14 4.68 9.26 -12.93
N ASN A 15 5.07 10.22 -13.77
CA ASN A 15 5.67 11.49 -13.32
C ASN A 15 4.74 12.28 -12.38
N SER A 16 3.42 12.17 -12.54
CA SER A 16 2.46 12.92 -11.74
C SER A 16 2.44 12.55 -10.25
N PHE A 17 2.83 11.32 -9.88
CA PHE A 17 2.69 10.85 -8.49
C PHE A 17 3.96 10.20 -7.91
N ILE A 18 4.89 9.70 -8.74
CA ILE A 18 6.03 8.93 -8.22
C ILE A 18 6.97 9.78 -7.36
N TYR A 19 7.22 11.03 -7.76
CA TYR A 19 8.07 11.96 -7.01
C TYR A 19 7.44 12.36 -5.68
N THR A 20 6.11 12.48 -5.63
CA THR A 20 5.36 12.72 -4.40
C THR A 20 5.50 11.56 -3.42
N LYS A 21 5.53 10.31 -3.91
CA LYS A 21 5.71 9.11 -3.06
C LYS A 21 7.10 9.01 -2.45
N ILE A 22 8.15 9.38 -3.19
CA ILE A 22 9.55 9.25 -2.72
C ILE A 22 10.05 10.46 -1.93
N SER A 23 9.41 11.63 -2.07
CA SER A 23 9.77 12.85 -1.35
C SER A 23 9.07 13.03 0.00
N ALA A 24 8.07 12.18 0.31
CA ALA A 24 7.34 12.24 1.57
C ALA A 24 8.26 12.09 2.81
N GLY A 25 7.90 12.78 3.90
CA GLY A 25 8.66 12.76 5.14
C GLY A 25 8.65 11.38 5.81
N LEU A 26 9.66 11.05 6.64
CA LEU A 26 9.69 9.76 7.36
C LEU A 26 8.46 9.56 8.26
N PRO A 27 8.03 10.54 9.08
CA PRO A 27 6.88 10.34 9.96
C PRO A 27 5.58 10.11 9.18
N GLU A 28 5.46 10.81 8.06
CA GLU A 28 4.32 10.70 7.15
C GLU A 28 4.27 9.32 6.47
N LEU A 29 5.38 8.84 5.91
CA LEU A 29 5.48 7.51 5.31
C LEU A 29 5.19 6.40 6.33
N LEU A 30 5.68 6.57 7.55
CA LEU A 30 5.46 5.61 8.63
C LEU A 30 3.97 5.54 9.00
N LEU A 31 3.32 6.68 9.25
CA LEU A 31 1.90 6.73 9.61
C LEU A 31 1.01 6.20 8.48
N ARG A 32 1.27 6.62 7.23
CA ARG A 32 0.58 6.10 6.05
C ARG A 32 0.74 4.59 5.91
N GLY A 33 1.92 4.04 6.21
CA GLY A 33 2.17 2.61 6.22
C GLY A 33 1.42 1.87 7.34
N ILE A 34 1.39 2.42 8.55
CA ILE A 34 0.68 1.84 9.70
C ILE A 34 -0.82 1.71 9.40
N LEU A 35 -1.44 2.81 8.97
CA LEU A 35 -2.88 2.83 8.69
C LEU A 35 -3.23 1.97 7.48
N CYS A 36 -2.36 1.91 6.47
CA CYS A 36 -2.55 1.03 5.32
C CYS A 36 -2.74 -0.42 5.74
N ASN A 37 -1.76 -0.99 6.45
CA ASN A 37 -1.80 -2.42 6.73
C ASN A 37 -2.78 -2.76 7.86
N PHE A 38 -3.10 -1.81 8.75
CA PHE A 38 -4.23 -1.98 9.66
C PHE A 38 -5.53 -2.25 8.89
N LEU A 39 -5.84 -1.45 7.86
CA LEU A 39 -7.02 -1.63 7.02
C LEU A 39 -6.94 -2.95 6.24
N VAL A 40 -5.81 -3.26 5.61
CA VAL A 40 -5.62 -4.51 4.86
C VAL A 40 -5.85 -5.74 5.75
N CYS A 41 -5.24 -5.77 6.93
CA CYS A 41 -5.42 -6.87 7.87
C CYS A 41 -6.86 -6.94 8.41
N MET A 42 -7.54 -5.80 8.61
CA MET A 42 -8.97 -5.77 8.97
C MET A 42 -9.82 -6.39 7.86
N ALA A 43 -9.51 -6.06 6.60
CA ALA A 43 -10.17 -6.65 5.44
C ALA A 43 -10.04 -8.18 5.47
N VAL A 44 -8.81 -8.69 5.64
CA VAL A 44 -8.55 -10.14 5.72
C VAL A 44 -9.32 -10.77 6.88
N LEU A 45 -9.30 -10.16 8.07
CA LEU A 45 -10.03 -10.66 9.24
C LEU A 45 -11.53 -10.76 8.96
N VAL A 46 -12.16 -9.68 8.52
CA VAL A 46 -13.61 -9.68 8.23
C VAL A 46 -13.93 -10.65 7.09
N GLY A 47 -13.10 -10.69 6.05
CA GLY A 47 -13.21 -11.63 4.95
C GLY A 47 -13.18 -13.10 5.40
N THR A 48 -12.33 -13.44 6.38
CA THR A 48 -12.30 -14.81 6.95
C THR A 48 -13.54 -15.16 7.76
N LYS A 49 -14.27 -14.16 8.30
CA LYS A 49 -15.50 -14.36 9.08
C LYS A 49 -16.74 -14.45 8.20
N LEU A 50 -16.68 -13.95 6.97
CA LEU A 50 -17.80 -14.02 6.02
C LEU A 50 -17.90 -15.41 5.37
N LYS A 51 -19.14 -15.90 5.26
CA LYS A 51 -19.46 -17.16 4.57
C LYS A 51 -19.77 -16.98 3.07
N SER A 52 -20.17 -15.78 2.66
CA SER A 52 -20.49 -15.48 1.26
C SER A 52 -19.26 -14.98 0.51
N GLU A 53 -18.95 -15.60 -0.62
CA GLU A 53 -17.87 -15.16 -1.51
C GLU A 53 -18.12 -13.76 -2.08
N SER A 54 -19.38 -13.42 -2.40
CA SER A 54 -19.71 -12.06 -2.85
C SER A 54 -19.47 -11.01 -1.76
N GLY A 55 -19.75 -11.35 -0.50
CA GLY A 55 -19.48 -10.49 0.64
C GLY A 55 -17.98 -10.24 0.83
N LYS A 56 -17.15 -11.28 0.69
CA LYS A 56 -15.67 -11.16 0.76
C LYS A 56 -15.14 -10.22 -0.31
N LEU A 57 -15.61 -10.37 -1.55
CA LEU A 57 -15.23 -9.52 -2.67
C LEU A 57 -15.59 -8.05 -2.43
N ILE A 58 -16.82 -7.78 -1.98
CA ILE A 58 -17.28 -6.41 -1.71
C ILE A 58 -16.44 -5.76 -0.62
N ILE A 59 -16.16 -6.46 0.49
CA ILE A 59 -15.34 -5.90 1.57
C ILE A 59 -13.90 -5.66 1.12
N MET A 60 -13.28 -6.61 0.38
CA MET A 60 -11.94 -6.38 -0.15
C MET A 60 -11.91 -5.16 -1.06
N PHE A 61 -12.89 -5.03 -1.96
CA PHE A 61 -12.99 -3.88 -2.85
C PHE A 61 -13.13 -2.57 -2.08
N CYS A 62 -14.06 -2.50 -1.12
CA CYS A 62 -14.29 -1.30 -0.32
C CYS A 62 -13.04 -0.88 0.47
N ILE A 63 -12.36 -1.83 1.11
CA ILE A 63 -11.17 -1.54 1.91
C ILE A 63 -9.98 -1.13 1.04
N ILE A 64 -9.76 -1.81 -0.09
CA ILE A 64 -8.69 -1.45 -1.03
C ILE A 64 -8.91 -0.03 -1.56
N MET A 65 -10.12 0.28 -2.01
CA MET A 65 -10.46 1.64 -2.44
C MET A 65 -10.25 2.68 -1.34
N SER A 66 -10.60 2.36 -0.09
CA SER A 66 -10.45 3.28 1.03
C SER A 66 -8.99 3.68 1.26
N PHE A 67 -8.05 2.72 1.30
CA PHE A 67 -6.65 3.07 1.54
C PHE A 67 -5.99 3.72 0.31
N VAL A 68 -6.41 3.36 -0.91
CA VAL A 68 -5.91 3.98 -2.15
C VAL A 68 -6.33 5.44 -2.23
N VAL A 69 -7.62 5.74 -1.98
CA VAL A 69 -8.14 7.11 -1.99
C VAL A 69 -7.55 7.95 -0.86
N ALA A 70 -7.33 7.35 0.32
CA ALA A 70 -6.67 8.03 1.44
C ALA A 70 -5.18 8.30 1.20
N GLY A 71 -4.57 7.76 0.15
CA GLY A 71 -3.15 7.95 -0.15
C GLY A 71 -2.21 7.23 0.83
N PHE A 72 -2.67 6.11 1.41
CA PHE A 72 -1.86 5.27 2.28
C PHE A 72 -0.87 4.42 1.47
N GLU A 73 0.22 4.01 2.12
CA GLU A 73 1.36 3.36 1.47
C GLU A 73 1.41 1.88 1.80
N HIS A 74 1.31 1.04 0.78
CA HIS A 74 1.42 -0.42 0.89
C HIS A 74 2.74 -0.89 0.27
N CYS A 75 3.59 -1.55 1.04
CA CYS A 75 4.93 -1.93 0.61
C CYS A 75 4.91 -2.76 -0.67
N ILE A 76 4.00 -3.75 -0.78
CA ILE A 76 3.89 -4.62 -1.96
C ILE A 76 3.36 -3.87 -3.18
N ALA A 77 2.37 -2.97 -3.00
CA ALA A 77 1.88 -2.16 -4.12
C ALA A 77 2.98 -1.24 -4.66
N ASN A 78 3.74 -0.64 -3.74
CA ASN A 78 4.82 0.24 -4.11
C ASN A 78 6.00 -0.49 -4.78
N MET A 79 6.26 -1.77 -4.49
CA MET A 79 7.26 -2.55 -5.23
C MET A 79 6.94 -2.58 -6.73
N SER A 80 5.69 -2.86 -7.08
CA SER A 80 5.23 -2.85 -8.48
C SER A 80 5.31 -1.45 -9.08
N THR A 81 4.84 -0.44 -8.34
CA THR A 81 4.91 0.97 -8.78
C THR A 81 6.34 1.43 -9.05
N PHE A 82 7.28 1.17 -8.13
CA PHE A 82 8.66 1.61 -8.31
C PHE A 82 9.40 0.81 -9.38
N SER A 83 9.07 -0.48 -9.54
CA SER A 83 9.61 -1.30 -10.64
C SER A 83 9.18 -0.76 -12.00
N ILE A 84 7.89 -0.48 -12.19
CA ILE A 84 7.37 0.10 -13.44
C ILE A 84 7.92 1.52 -13.64
N GLY A 85 7.99 2.33 -12.57
CA GLY A 85 8.60 3.66 -12.61
C GLY A 85 10.05 3.63 -13.07
N TYR A 86 10.85 2.68 -12.60
CA TYR A 86 12.23 2.50 -13.04
C TYR A 86 12.32 2.09 -14.52
N MET A 87 11.42 1.21 -14.98
CA MET A 87 11.38 0.80 -16.40
C MET A 87 10.98 1.93 -17.34
N LEU A 88 10.10 2.84 -16.91
CA LEU A 88 9.58 3.95 -17.73
C LEU A 88 10.45 5.21 -17.68
N LEU A 89 10.96 5.57 -16.50
CA LEU A 89 11.62 6.85 -16.23
C LEU A 89 13.14 6.69 -16.03
N GLY A 90 13.64 5.46 -15.91
CA GLY A 90 15.03 5.19 -15.57
C GLY A 90 15.30 5.44 -14.08
N ASN A 91 16.40 6.12 -13.76
CA ASN A 91 16.80 6.32 -12.38
C ASN A 91 15.93 7.38 -11.67
N ILE A 92 14.93 6.91 -10.93
CA ILE A 92 14.01 7.71 -10.10
C ILE A 92 14.58 8.05 -8.70
N GLY A 93 15.86 7.82 -8.44
CA GLY A 93 16.49 8.04 -7.13
C GLY A 93 16.43 6.81 -6.23
N THR A 94 17.28 5.82 -6.53
CA THR A 94 17.36 4.52 -5.84
C THR A 94 17.43 4.62 -4.32
N VAL A 95 18.18 5.59 -3.77
CA VAL A 95 18.29 5.81 -2.32
C VAL A 95 16.95 6.23 -1.71
N ALA A 96 16.20 7.11 -2.37
CA ALA A 96 14.89 7.56 -1.91
C ALA A 96 13.85 6.42 -1.97
N VAL A 97 13.91 5.61 -3.03
CA VAL A 97 13.08 4.41 -3.18
C VAL A 97 13.35 3.41 -2.05
N ILE A 98 14.62 3.09 -1.77
CA ILE A 98 15.00 2.16 -0.69
C ILE A 98 14.54 2.68 0.66
N LYS A 99 14.75 3.98 0.93
CA LYS A 99 14.29 4.61 2.17
C LYS A 99 12.77 4.51 2.33
N SER A 100 12.02 4.84 1.27
CA SER A 100 10.56 4.72 1.27
C SER A 100 10.11 3.28 1.53
N MET A 101 10.72 2.31 0.86
CA MET A 101 10.45 0.87 1.06
C MET A 101 10.67 0.40 2.49
N ILE A 102 11.80 0.76 3.10
CA ILE A 102 12.11 0.34 4.47
C ILE A 102 11.08 0.94 5.45
N VAL A 103 10.83 2.25 5.36
CA VAL A 103 9.92 2.94 6.28
C VAL A 103 8.48 2.43 6.15
N VAL A 104 7.99 2.28 4.91
CA VAL A 104 6.63 1.77 4.66
C VAL A 104 6.50 0.32 5.11
N THR A 105 7.53 -0.52 4.92
CA THR A 105 7.52 -1.91 5.39
C THR A 105 7.43 -1.97 6.91
N ILE A 106 8.23 -1.17 7.62
CA ILE A 106 8.15 -1.08 9.09
C ILE A 106 6.76 -0.62 9.51
N GLY A 107 6.22 0.42 8.86
CA GLY A 107 4.87 0.91 9.12
C GLY A 107 3.82 -0.18 8.92
N ASN A 108 3.87 -0.91 7.80
CA ASN A 108 2.94 -2.00 7.53
C ASN A 108 3.04 -3.10 8.60
N ILE A 109 4.24 -3.51 9.02
CA ILE A 109 4.42 -4.50 10.08
C ILE A 109 3.75 -4.02 11.37
N LEU A 110 3.99 -2.77 11.79
CA LEU A 110 3.38 -2.20 12.99
C LEU A 110 1.84 -2.13 12.90
N GLY A 111 1.31 -1.73 11.74
CA GLY A 111 -0.15 -1.68 11.51
C GLY A 111 -0.82 -3.04 11.61
N GLY A 112 -0.21 -4.07 11.04
CA GLY A 112 -0.77 -5.43 11.06
C GLY A 112 -0.57 -6.14 12.40
N ALA A 113 0.66 -6.15 12.91
CA ALA A 113 1.01 -6.90 14.11
C ALA A 113 0.53 -6.22 15.40
N VAL A 114 0.76 -4.92 15.54
CA VAL A 114 0.51 -4.20 16.80
C VAL A 114 -0.92 -3.68 16.86
N LEU A 115 -1.38 -2.93 15.85
CA LEU A 115 -2.71 -2.30 15.93
C LEU A 115 -3.87 -3.27 15.73
N LEU A 116 -3.69 -4.36 14.98
CA LEU A 116 -4.74 -5.37 14.79
C LEU A 116 -4.42 -6.69 15.49
N GLY A 117 -3.22 -7.22 15.30
CA GLY A 117 -2.82 -8.53 15.83
C GLY A 117 -2.94 -8.62 17.36
N VAL A 118 -2.34 -7.68 18.09
CA VAL A 118 -2.35 -7.69 19.56
C VAL A 118 -3.78 -7.62 20.13
N PRO A 119 -4.64 -6.64 19.77
CA PRO A 119 -6.01 -6.59 20.31
C PRO A 119 -6.82 -7.86 20.01
N VAL A 120 -6.71 -8.42 18.80
CA VAL A 120 -7.43 -9.65 18.43
C VAL A 120 -6.97 -10.84 19.25
N GLN A 121 -5.68 -10.93 19.61
CA GLN A 121 -5.16 -11.99 20.48
C GLN A 121 -5.63 -11.81 21.93
N VAL A 122 -5.65 -10.58 22.45
CA VAL A 122 -6.15 -10.29 23.80
C VAL A 122 -7.62 -10.69 23.92
N MET A 123 -8.47 -10.27 22.98
CA MET A 123 -9.89 -10.65 22.96
C MET A 123 -10.08 -12.18 22.88
N LYS A 124 -9.20 -12.90 22.18
CA LYS A 124 -9.23 -14.36 22.13
C LYS A 124 -8.80 -15.02 23.42
N ALA A 125 -7.98 -14.38 24.24
CA ALA A 125 -7.52 -14.93 25.52
C ALA A 125 -8.56 -14.77 26.64
N GLU A 126 -9.52 -13.85 26.47
CA GLU A 126 -10.63 -13.60 27.41
C GLU A 126 -11.85 -14.52 27.18
N HIS A 127 -11.84 -15.32 26.10
CA HIS A 127 -12.89 -16.25 25.71
C HIS A 127 -12.39 -17.70 25.71
#